data_AF-A0A971C4A8-F1
#
_entry.id   AF-A0A971C4A8-F1
#
_cell.length_a   1.000
_cell.length_b   1.000
_cell.length_c   1.000
_cell.angle_alpha   90.00
_cell.angle_beta   90.00
_cell.angle_gamma   90.00
#
_symmetry.space_group_name_H-M   'P 1'
#
loop_
_entity.id
_entity.type
_entity.pdbx_description
1 polymer ?
#
loop_
_entity_poly.entity_id
_entity_poly.type
_entity_poly.pdbx_seq_one_letter_code
_entity_poly.pdbx_strand_id
1 'polypeptide(L)'
;MRRGNASLWLVVLGAAVTVLTVGVAYFLIPYPPMVEALQALNSTNTVLYSFKDRTHTFSTRGESKVGVIFYPGGLVDPIAYAPLLRELAMKNLTVFLVDMPLDLAVLSPNSAAAIIERNPEIRVWIMAGHSLGGSMAGR
;
A
#
# COMPACT_ATOMS: atom_id res chain seq x y z
N MET A 1 -5.05 -56.69 -15.02
CA MET A 1 -5.36 -55.41 -14.33
C MET A 1 -4.15 -54.48 -14.45
N ARG A 2 -4.19 -53.49 -15.34
CA ARG A 2 -3.20 -52.40 -15.36
C ARG A 2 -3.44 -51.54 -14.12
N ARG A 3 -2.60 -51.65 -13.09
CA ARG A 3 -2.55 -50.65 -12.01
C ARG A 3 -2.16 -49.33 -12.68
N GLY A 4 -3.14 -48.46 -12.92
CA GLY A 4 -2.94 -47.21 -13.63
C GLY A 4 -1.93 -46.33 -12.89
N ASN A 5 -1.16 -45.54 -13.63
CA ASN A 5 -0.10 -44.64 -13.15
C ASN A 5 -0.66 -43.46 -12.32
N ALA A 6 -1.82 -43.61 -11.67
CA ALA A 6 -2.53 -42.57 -10.94
C ALA A 6 -1.66 -41.97 -9.82
N SER A 7 -0.86 -42.79 -9.13
CA SER A 7 0.09 -42.30 -8.13
C SER A 7 1.18 -41.40 -8.73
N LEU A 8 1.69 -41.74 -9.92
CA LEU A 8 2.66 -40.91 -10.63
C LEU A 8 2.04 -39.58 -11.07
N TRP A 9 0.80 -39.59 -11.58
CA TRP A 9 0.09 -38.37 -11.95
C TRP A 9 -0.22 -37.47 -10.74
N LEU A 10 -0.55 -38.04 -9.58
CA LEU A 10 -0.73 -37.28 -8.35
C LEU A 10 0.59 -36.62 -7.89
N VAL A 11 1.71 -37.32 -8.00
CA VAL A 11 3.04 -36.77 -7.68
C VAL A 11 3.41 -35.63 -8.65
N VAL A 12 3.19 -35.82 -9.95
CA VAL A 12 3.45 -34.78 -10.97
C VAL A 12 2.57 -33.55 -10.74
N LEU A 13 1.28 -33.74 -10.46
CA LEU A 13 0.37 -32.65 -10.15
C LEU A 13 0.80 -31.91 -8.88
N GLY A 14 1.14 -32.64 -7.82
CA GLY A 14 1.65 -32.06 -6.58
C GLY A 14 2.93 -31.24 -6.77
N ALA A 15 3.87 -31.75 -7.57
CA ALA A 15 5.10 -31.03 -7.92
C ALA A 15 4.79 -29.75 -8.72
N ALA A 16 3.91 -29.83 -9.72
CA ALA A 16 3.52 -28.67 -10.53
C ALA A 16 2.85 -27.57 -9.68
N VAL A 17 1.92 -27.95 -8.80
CA VAL A 17 1.26 -27.01 -7.86
C VAL A 17 2.28 -26.36 -6.93
N THR A 18 3.27 -27.13 -6.45
CA THR A 18 4.32 -26.61 -5.58
C THR A 18 5.17 -25.55 -6.30
N VAL A 19 5.63 -25.86 -7.52
CA VAL A 19 6.42 -24.93 -8.33
C VAL A 19 5.63 -23.65 -8.63
N LEU A 20 4.36 -23.77 -9.00
CA LEU A 20 3.49 -22.62 -9.25
C LEU A 20 3.30 -21.77 -8.00
N THR A 21 3.03 -22.39 -6.85
CA THR A 21 2.84 -21.68 -5.59
C THR A 21 4.10 -20.90 -5.20
N VAL A 22 5.28 -21.53 -5.31
CA VAL A 22 6.56 -20.87 -5.03
C VAL A 22 6.83 -19.73 -6.02
N GLY A 23 6.54 -19.94 -7.31
CA GLY A 23 6.69 -18.92 -8.35
C GLY A 23 5.79 -17.70 -8.09
N VAL A 24 4.53 -17.92 -7.71
CA VAL A 24 3.60 -16.84 -7.35
C VAL A 24 4.06 -16.13 -6.08
N ALA A 25 4.45 -16.87 -5.04
CA ALA A 25 4.95 -16.27 -3.80
C ALA A 25 6.19 -15.40 -4.04
N TYR A 26 7.11 -15.85 -4.90
CA TYR A 26 8.28 -15.07 -5.30
C TYR A 26 7.91 -13.81 -6.09
N PHE A 27 6.96 -13.92 -7.03
CA PHE A 27 6.49 -12.78 -7.83
C PHE A 27 5.77 -11.72 -7.00
N LEU A 28 5.15 -12.11 -5.89
CA LEU A 28 4.43 -11.20 -4.98
C LEU A 28 5.34 -10.55 -3.93
N ILE A 29 6.67 -10.77 -3.97
CA ILE A 29 7.59 -10.05 -3.10
C ILE A 29 7.66 -8.57 -3.55
N PRO A 30 7.32 -7.61 -2.68
CA PRO A 30 7.34 -6.20 -3.06
C PRO A 30 8.77 -5.67 -3.19
N TYR A 31 8.93 -4.64 -4.01
CA TYR A 31 10.13 -3.83 -4.07
C TYR A 31 10.32 -3.11 -2.72
N PRO A 32 11.46 -3.32 -2.04
CA PRO A 32 11.67 -2.78 -0.71
C PRO A 32 11.92 -1.26 -0.75
N PRO A 33 11.65 -0.56 0.36
CA PRO A 33 11.93 0.86 0.47
C PRO A 33 13.43 1.10 0.62
N MET A 34 13.88 2.29 0.20
CA MET A 34 15.22 2.77 0.54
C MET A 34 15.31 3.18 2.02
N VAL A 35 16.53 3.26 2.57
CA VAL A 35 16.74 3.60 3.99
C VAL A 35 16.20 4.99 4.33
N GLU A 36 16.29 5.93 3.41
CA GLU A 36 15.79 7.29 3.52
C GLU A 36 14.26 7.31 3.72
N ALA A 37 13.55 6.36 3.11
CA ALA A 37 12.12 6.21 3.26
C ALA A 37 11.73 5.71 4.66
N LEU A 38 12.52 4.81 5.24
CA LEU A 38 12.37 4.41 6.65
C LEU A 38 12.63 5.58 7.60
N GLN A 39 13.65 6.39 7.32
CA GLN A 39 13.96 7.57 8.13
C GLN A 39 12.84 8.62 8.10
N ALA A 40 12.11 8.74 6.98
CA ALA A 40 10.99 9.67 6.84
C ALA A 40 9.81 9.37 7.78
N LEU A 41 9.72 8.15 8.32
CA LEU A 41 8.73 7.74 9.33
C LEU A 41 9.01 8.33 10.71
N ASN A 42 10.19 8.88 10.95
CA ASN A 42 10.48 9.51 12.24
C ASN A 42 9.70 10.82 12.38
N SER A 43 8.90 10.91 13.43
CA SER A 43 8.24 12.16 13.80
C SER A 43 9.27 13.23 14.16
N THR A 44 8.94 14.48 13.86
CA THR A 44 9.77 15.66 14.12
C THR A 44 8.94 16.78 14.73
N ASN A 45 9.55 17.93 14.98
CA ASN A 45 8.82 19.11 15.46
C ASN A 45 7.80 19.65 14.45
N THR A 46 8.03 19.41 13.15
CA THR A 46 7.19 19.93 12.07
C THR A 46 6.19 18.91 11.55
N VAL A 47 6.65 17.71 11.18
CA VAL A 47 5.82 16.63 10.67
C VAL A 47 5.75 15.50 11.68
N LEU A 48 4.53 15.07 11.96
CA LEU A 48 4.17 13.90 12.74
C LEU A 48 3.88 12.73 11.79
N TYR A 49 4.30 11.54 12.20
CA TYR A 49 3.98 10.28 11.55
C TYR A 49 3.20 9.38 12.50
N SER A 50 2.21 8.67 11.98
CA SER A 50 1.55 7.58 12.69
C SER A 50 1.14 6.46 11.73
N PHE A 51 0.98 5.26 12.27
CA PHE A 51 0.38 4.13 11.55
C PHE A 51 -0.78 3.59 12.38
N LYS A 52 -2.00 3.69 11.83
CA LYS A 52 -3.23 3.24 12.49
C LYS A 52 -4.23 2.81 11.42
N ASP A 53 -5.04 1.79 11.72
CA ASP A 53 -6.11 1.30 10.84
C ASP A 53 -5.61 1.04 9.41
N ARG A 54 -4.42 0.43 9.31
CA ARG A 54 -3.72 0.15 8.03
C ARG A 54 -3.51 1.40 7.16
N THR A 55 -3.26 2.54 7.79
CA THR A 55 -3.02 3.81 7.09
C THR A 55 -1.82 4.50 7.72
N HIS A 56 -0.82 4.81 6.88
CA HIS A 56 0.30 5.67 7.27
C HIS A 56 -0.17 7.12 7.14
N THR A 57 -0.07 7.90 8.20
CA THR A 57 -0.53 9.29 8.22
C THR A 57 0.64 10.21 8.51
N PHE A 58 0.82 11.22 7.65
CA PHE A 58 1.77 12.30 7.81
C PHE A 58 1.01 13.61 7.93
N SER A 59 1.26 14.37 8.99
CA SER A 59 0.58 15.65 9.21
C SER A 59 1.46 16.63 9.96
N THR A 60 1.11 17.91 9.92
CA THR A 60 1.63 18.89 10.87
C THR A 60 0.88 18.82 12.20
N ARG A 61 1.36 19.54 13.22
CA ARG A 61 0.63 19.70 14.50
C ARG A 61 -0.65 20.54 14.39
N GLY A 62 -0.72 21.43 13.40
CA GLY A 62 -1.92 22.19 13.11
C GLY A 62 -2.94 21.35 12.34
N GLU A 63 -4.22 21.67 12.49
CA GLU A 63 -5.27 21.07 11.67
C GLU A 63 -5.17 21.54 10.22
N SER A 64 -5.15 20.59 9.28
CA SER A 64 -5.37 20.90 7.87
C SER A 64 -6.83 20.66 7.49
N LYS A 65 -7.38 21.53 6.63
CA LYS A 65 -8.68 21.30 5.98
C LYS A 65 -8.53 20.60 4.63
N VAL A 66 -7.31 20.25 4.22
CA VAL A 66 -7.00 19.57 2.96
C VAL A 66 -6.31 18.24 3.25
N GLY A 67 -6.91 17.16 2.77
CA GLY A 67 -6.39 15.81 2.88
C GLY A 67 -5.90 15.29 1.53
N VAL A 68 -4.82 14.51 1.55
CA VAL A 68 -4.33 13.75 0.39
C VAL A 68 -4.43 12.28 0.71
N ILE A 69 -5.12 11.50 -0.12
CA ILE A 69 -5.11 10.04 -0.04
C ILE A 69 -4.25 9.50 -1.19
N PHE A 70 -3.15 8.83 -0.83
CA PHE A 70 -2.17 8.31 -1.76
C PHE A 70 -2.26 6.80 -1.88
N TYR A 71 -2.43 6.32 -3.12
CA TYR A 71 -2.46 4.91 -3.49
C TYR A 71 -1.08 4.47 -4.01
N PRO A 72 -0.39 3.54 -3.34
CA PRO A 72 0.93 3.08 -3.77
C PRO A 72 0.85 2.29 -5.09
N GLY A 73 2.00 2.21 -5.78
CA GLY A 73 2.15 1.37 -6.97
C GLY A 73 2.04 -0.12 -6.65
N GLY A 74 1.74 -0.93 -7.66
CA GLY A 74 1.67 -2.38 -7.52
C GLY A 74 3.03 -2.99 -7.17
N LEU A 75 3.05 -3.89 -6.18
CA LEU A 75 4.26 -4.58 -5.69
C LEU A 75 5.35 -3.63 -5.18
N VAL A 76 5.00 -2.44 -4.71
CA VAL A 76 5.94 -1.52 -4.07
C VAL A 76 5.55 -1.40 -2.61
N ASP A 77 6.51 -1.61 -1.70
CA ASP A 77 6.27 -1.36 -0.28
C ASP A 77 5.77 0.10 -0.10
N PRO A 78 4.58 0.32 0.49
CA PRO A 78 4.01 1.65 0.65
C PRO A 78 4.99 2.65 1.29
N ILE A 79 5.85 2.19 2.20
CA ILE A 79 6.82 3.03 2.89
C ILE A 79 7.78 3.71 1.92
N ALA A 80 8.04 3.15 0.74
CA ALA A 80 8.91 3.76 -0.26
C ALA A 80 8.47 5.19 -0.66
N TYR A 81 7.18 5.52 -0.48
CA TYR A 81 6.64 6.85 -0.75
C TYR A 81 6.79 7.83 0.43
N ALA A 82 7.19 7.38 1.62
CA ALA A 82 7.24 8.20 2.83
C ALA A 82 8.00 9.54 2.66
N PRO A 83 9.15 9.63 1.95
CA PRO A 83 9.83 10.92 1.74
C PRO A 83 8.95 11.93 0.99
N LEU A 84 8.32 11.52 -0.11
CA LEU A 84 7.42 12.35 -0.90
C LEU A 84 6.22 12.81 -0.07
N LEU A 85 5.59 11.89 0.66
CA LEU A 85 4.40 12.18 1.44
C LEU A 85 4.68 13.11 2.61
N ARG A 86 5.88 12.99 3.19
CA ARG A 86 6.38 13.89 4.21
C ARG A 86 6.58 15.31 3.67
N GLU A 87 7.10 15.47 2.45
CA GLU A 87 7.19 16.78 1.80
C GLU A 87 5.82 17.41 1.53
N LEU A 88 4.83 16.59 1.16
CA LEU A 88 3.44 17.05 1.03
C LEU A 88 2.88 17.50 2.38
N ALA A 89 3.13 16.75 3.46
CA ALA A 89 2.70 17.13 4.79
C ALA A 89 3.31 18.47 5.25
N MET A 90 4.58 18.76 4.89
CA MET A 90 5.22 20.05 5.16
C MET A 90 4.50 21.25 4.52
N LYS A 91 3.66 21.02 3.51
CA LYS A 91 2.81 22.05 2.89
C LYS A 91 1.46 22.22 3.61
N ASN A 92 1.36 21.78 4.87
CA ASN A 92 0.15 21.81 5.69
C ASN A 92 -1.00 20.98 5.10
N LEU A 93 -0.66 19.82 4.51
CA LEU A 93 -1.62 18.80 4.06
C LEU A 93 -1.64 17.65 5.07
N THR A 94 -2.81 17.09 5.34
CA THR A 94 -2.89 15.79 6.05
C THR A 94 -2.81 14.69 4.99
N VAL A 95 -1.74 13.90 5.01
CA VAL A 95 -1.45 12.93 3.96
C VAL A 95 -1.63 11.52 4.50
N PHE A 96 -2.47 10.75 3.82
CA PHE A 96 -2.78 9.37 4.14
C PHE A 96 -2.23 8.47 3.03
N LEU A 97 -1.32 7.58 3.38
CA LEU A 97 -0.85 6.51 2.52
C LEU A 97 -1.55 5.23 2.93
N VAL A 98 -2.29 4.71 1.96
CA VAL A 98 -3.10 3.51 2.13
C VAL A 98 -2.19 2.28 2.05
N ASP A 99 -2.28 1.42 3.06
CA ASP A 99 -1.68 0.09 3.00
C ASP A 99 -2.59 -0.86 2.20
N MET A 100 -2.02 -1.59 1.23
CA MET A 100 -2.79 -2.40 0.28
C MET A 100 -2.55 -3.90 0.52
N PRO A 101 -3.59 -4.75 0.45
CA PRO A 101 -3.39 -6.19 0.46
C PRO A 101 -2.47 -6.61 -0.69
N LEU A 102 -1.41 -7.36 -0.38
CA LEU A 102 -0.38 -7.81 -1.35
C LEU A 102 0.26 -6.67 -2.14
N ASP A 103 0.27 -5.44 -1.61
CA ASP A 103 0.75 -4.24 -2.30
C ASP A 103 0.06 -4.00 -3.65
N LEU A 104 -1.21 -4.37 -3.75
CA LEU A 104 -2.03 -4.23 -4.96
C LEU A 104 -3.28 -3.39 -4.70
N ALA A 105 -3.28 -2.16 -5.19
CA ALA A 105 -4.38 -1.20 -5.02
C ALA A 105 -5.75 -1.70 -5.50
N VAL A 106 -5.78 -2.60 -6.47
CA VAL A 106 -7.02 -3.21 -6.99
C VAL A 106 -7.75 -4.07 -5.95
N LEU A 107 -7.06 -4.52 -4.90
CA LEU A 107 -7.64 -5.36 -3.84
C LEU A 107 -8.29 -4.54 -2.71
N SER A 108 -8.16 -3.21 -2.71
CA SER A 108 -8.78 -2.36 -1.68
C SER A 108 -9.42 -1.08 -2.25
N PRO A 109 -10.45 -1.21 -3.11
CA PRO A 109 -11.09 -0.07 -3.76
C PRO A 109 -11.77 0.90 -2.79
N ASN A 110 -12.17 0.43 -1.59
CA ASN A 110 -12.95 1.23 -0.63
C ASN A 110 -12.09 1.93 0.43
N SER A 111 -10.75 1.84 0.35
CA SER A 111 -9.86 2.41 1.38
C SER A 111 -10.05 3.92 1.56
N ALA A 112 -10.26 4.66 0.47
CA ALA A 112 -10.46 6.10 0.54
C ALA A 112 -11.73 6.50 1.29
N ALA A 113 -12.85 5.83 1.02
CA ALA A 113 -14.13 6.14 1.67
C ALA A 113 -14.02 6.03 3.20
N ALA A 114 -13.36 4.96 3.68
CA ALA A 114 -13.16 4.73 5.11
C ALA A 114 -12.24 5.79 5.75
N ILE A 115 -11.23 6.29 5.03
CA ILE A 115 -10.37 7.38 5.50
C ILE A 115 -11.16 8.69 5.56
N ILE A 116 -11.93 9.00 4.52
CA ILE A 116 -12.75 10.22 4.45
C ILE A 116 -13.74 10.27 5.61
N GLU A 117 -14.46 9.17 5.87
CA GLU A 117 -15.44 9.08 6.95
C GLU A 117 -14.83 9.32 8.34
N ARG A 118 -13.59 8.85 8.57
CA ARG A 118 -12.90 8.99 9.85
C ARG A 118 -12.28 10.36 10.10
N ASN A 119 -12.20 11.23 9.09
CA ASN A 119 -11.55 12.54 9.18
C ASN A 119 -12.51 13.68 8.75
N PRO A 120 -13.65 13.88 9.45
CA PRO A 120 -14.69 14.85 9.08
C PRO A 120 -14.22 16.32 9.16
N GLU A 121 -13.09 16.59 9.81
CA GLU A 121 -12.48 17.92 9.87
C GLU A 121 -11.84 18.36 8.55
N ILE A 122 -11.52 17.40 7.65
CA ILE A 122 -10.98 17.66 6.32
C ILE A 122 -12.13 17.95 5.35
N ARG A 123 -12.02 19.08 4.63
CA ARG A 123 -13.08 19.59 3.74
C ARG A 123 -12.77 19.38 2.26
N VAL A 124 -11.49 19.33 1.91
CA VAL A 124 -11.03 19.16 0.53
C VAL A 124 -10.17 17.91 0.46
N TRP A 125 -10.46 17.04 -0.49
CA TRP A 125 -9.76 15.78 -0.68
C TRP A 125 -9.06 15.77 -2.04
N ILE A 126 -7.79 15.38 -2.02
CA ILE A 126 -6.98 15.14 -3.21
C ILE A 126 -6.70 13.64 -3.28
N MET A 127 -7.11 13.02 -4.38
CA MET A 127 -6.79 11.63 -4.68
C MET A 127 -5.53 11.59 -5.52
N ALA A 128 -4.54 10.82 -5.09
CA ALA A 128 -3.27 10.67 -5.78
C ALA A 128 -2.81 9.21 -5.79
N GLY A 129 -1.96 8.84 -6.74
CA GLY A 129 -1.35 7.52 -6.74
C GLY A 129 -0.35 7.34 -7.87
N HIS A 130 0.46 6.31 -7.77
CA HIS A 130 1.48 5.96 -8.76
C HIS A 130 1.06 4.71 -9.56
N SER A 131 1.18 4.76 -10.89
CA SER A 131 0.93 3.61 -11.78
C SER A 131 -0.44 2.93 -11.53
N LEU A 132 -0.47 1.66 -11.13
CA LEU A 132 -1.69 0.94 -10.74
C LEU A 132 -2.48 1.68 -9.65
N GLY A 133 -1.80 2.22 -8.64
CA GLY A 133 -2.41 3.03 -7.59
C GLY A 133 -3.06 4.29 -8.12
N GLY A 134 -2.43 4.96 -9.10
CA GLY A 134 -3.01 6.14 -9.76
C GLY A 134 -4.27 5.81 -10.56
N SER A 135 -4.29 4.65 -11.22
CA SER A 135 -5.48 4.16 -11.93
C SER A 135 -6.65 3.89 -10.99
N MET A 136 -6.38 3.44 -9.77
CA MET A 136 -7.39 3.21 -8.74
C MET A 136 -7.82 4.50 -8.04
N ALA A 137 -6.91 5.45 -7.83
CA ALA A 137 -7.22 6.74 -7.24
C ALA A 137 -8.15 7.59 -8.11
N GLY A 138 -8.15 7.38 -9.43
CA GLY A 138 -9.02 8.08 -10.38
C GLY A 138 -10.36 7.41 -10.68
N ARG A 139 -10.69 6.31 -10.00
CA ARG A 139 -11.97 5.59 -10.14
C ARG A 139 -12.90 5.90 -8.98
#